data_AF-A0A833VIV5-F1
#
_entry.id   AF-A0A833VIV5-F1
#
_cell.length_a   1.000
_cell.length_b   1.000
_cell.length_c   1.000
_cell.angle_alpha   90.00
_cell.angle_beta   90.00
_cell.angle_gamma   90.00
#
_symmetry.space_group_name_H-M   'P 1'
#
loop_
_entity.id
_entity.type
_entity.pdbx_description
1 polymer ?
#
loop_
_entity_poly.entity_id
_entity_poly.type
_entity_poly.pdbx_seq_one_letter_code
_entity_poly.pdbx_strand_id
1 'polypeptide(L)'
;MRILSHFGLIHQQICPIVGSEVTYDLTPTSLHLTNKEGSLNLLPFILLQLESFKDMMLKPYLCMGDWFKQEDNDKQTPFEMSNNCSMWAMASQNSKFNDLFNNAMISSCSIFTDIIIKSGGNIFMGIESLVDVGGGTGTLAKAIAMNYPHVKCTVLDLPHVVQGFENDDIVKFVSGDMFNFIPPADAVLLKWILHCWNDEECIKILKLCKEAISSIEAVGQ
;
A
#
# COMPACT_ATOMS: atom_id res chain seq x y z
N MET A 1 -15.72 25.93 0.26
CA MET A 1 -16.97 25.18 0.02
C MET A 1 -17.49 25.34 -1.42
N ARG A 2 -17.75 26.54 -1.95
CA ARG A 2 -18.28 26.70 -3.33
C ARG A 2 -17.46 26.01 -4.43
N ILE A 3 -16.13 26.08 -4.37
CA ILE A 3 -15.23 25.37 -5.30
C ILE A 3 -15.44 23.85 -5.21
N LEU A 4 -15.43 23.30 -3.98
CA LEU A 4 -15.67 21.87 -3.75
C LEU A 4 -17.07 21.44 -4.24
N SER A 5 -18.05 22.33 -4.13
CA SER A 5 -19.40 22.08 -4.63
C SER A 5 -19.48 22.09 -6.16
N HIS A 6 -18.78 23.02 -6.79
CA HIS A 6 -18.64 23.06 -8.25
C HIS A 6 -18.01 21.77 -8.79
N PHE A 7 -17.04 21.19 -8.08
CA PHE A 7 -16.43 19.90 -8.41
C PHE A 7 -17.23 18.68 -7.93
N GLY A 8 -18.43 18.86 -7.36
CA GLY A 8 -19.29 17.75 -6.94
C GLY A 8 -18.81 16.99 -5.69
N LEU A 9 -17.83 17.51 -4.96
CA LEU A 9 -17.37 16.92 -3.70
C LEU A 9 -18.37 17.16 -2.57
N ILE A 10 -19.07 18.30 -2.55
CA ILE A 10 -20.10 18.59 -1.55
C ILE A 10 -21.34 19.17 -2.24
N HIS A 11 -22.52 18.86 -1.72
CA HIS A 11 -23.76 19.36 -2.29
C HIS A 11 -24.20 20.62 -1.54
N GLN A 12 -24.28 21.76 -2.23
CA GLN A 12 -24.76 23.00 -1.63
C GLN A 12 -26.30 23.06 -1.69
N GLN A 13 -26.93 23.36 -0.56
CA GLN A 13 -28.38 23.61 -0.46
C GLN A 13 -28.65 25.01 0.08
N ILE A 14 -29.81 25.56 -0.25
CA ILE A 14 -30.28 26.85 0.26
C ILE A 14 -31.57 26.58 1.03
N CYS A 15 -31.54 26.81 2.34
CA CYS A 15 -32.73 26.66 3.18
C CYS A 15 -33.74 27.79 2.87
N PRO A 16 -34.97 27.49 2.42
CA PRO A 16 -35.93 28.53 2.03
C PRO A 16 -36.57 29.28 3.21
N ILE A 17 -36.41 28.79 4.45
CA ILE A 17 -37.19 29.23 5.60
C ILE A 17 -36.23 29.82 6.64
N VAL A 18 -36.26 31.15 6.76
CA VAL A 18 -35.47 32.03 7.64
C VAL A 18 -34.02 32.25 7.19
N GLY A 19 -33.78 33.39 6.53
CA GLY A 19 -32.44 33.99 6.43
C GLY A 19 -31.42 33.29 5.53
N SER A 20 -31.80 32.84 4.34
CA SER A 20 -30.90 32.45 3.22
C SER A 20 -29.63 31.67 3.63
N GLU A 21 -29.72 30.80 4.63
CA GLU A 21 -28.55 30.10 5.14
C GLU A 21 -28.18 28.99 4.15
N VAL A 22 -26.90 28.97 3.76
CA VAL A 22 -26.36 27.99 2.82
C VAL A 22 -25.84 26.79 3.61
N THR A 23 -26.46 25.64 3.42
CA THR A 23 -26.03 24.37 4.02
C THR A 23 -25.26 23.53 2.99
N TYR A 24 -24.46 22.58 3.49
CA TYR A 24 -23.67 21.68 2.65
C TYR A 24 -23.81 20.24 3.12
N ASP A 25 -24.16 19.34 2.21
CA ASP A 25 -24.26 17.90 2.45
C ASP A 25 -23.10 17.15 1.79
N LEU A 26 -22.81 15.96 2.32
CA LEU A 26 -21.87 15.03 1.70
C LEU A 26 -22.47 14.43 0.42
N THR A 27 -21.65 14.30 -0.62
CA THR A 27 -21.95 13.49 -1.81
C THR A 27 -21.40 12.08 -1.65
N PRO A 28 -21.84 11.10 -2.47
CA PRO A 28 -21.24 9.77 -2.51
C PRO A 28 -19.71 9.77 -2.64
N THR A 29 -19.15 10.71 -3.39
CA THR A 29 -17.69 10.88 -3.51
C THR A 29 -17.05 11.32 -2.20
N SER A 30 -17.59 12.34 -1.54
CA SER A 30 -17.04 12.80 -0.25
C SER A 30 -17.24 11.81 0.90
N LEU A 31 -18.17 10.86 0.80
CA LEU A 31 -18.29 9.80 1.81
C LEU A 31 -17.00 8.97 1.91
N HIS A 32 -16.30 8.77 0.78
CA HIS A 32 -14.99 8.12 0.79
C HIS A 32 -13.87 8.95 1.44
N LEU A 33 -14.13 10.21 1.78
CA LEU A 33 -13.20 11.07 2.52
C LEU A 33 -13.51 11.11 4.01
N THR A 34 -14.44 10.26 4.47
CA THR A 34 -14.85 10.16 5.87
C THR A 34 -14.42 8.83 6.46
N ASN A 35 -14.23 8.79 7.78
CA ASN A 35 -13.89 7.58 8.53
C ASN A 35 -15.12 6.69 8.78
N LYS A 36 -15.95 6.46 7.76
CA LYS A 36 -17.12 5.60 7.90
C LYS A 36 -16.69 4.13 7.85
N GLU A 37 -16.97 3.40 8.94
CA GLU A 37 -16.68 1.96 9.04
C GLU A 37 -17.29 1.17 7.88
N GLY A 38 -16.54 0.17 7.39
CA GLY A 38 -16.95 -0.70 6.29
C GLY A 38 -17.00 -0.04 4.91
N SER A 39 -16.43 1.16 4.74
CA SER A 39 -16.32 1.82 3.44
C SER A 39 -14.89 2.16 3.10
N LEU A 40 -14.57 2.17 1.80
CA LEU A 40 -13.27 2.62 1.30
C LEU A 40 -13.01 4.05 1.74
N ASN A 41 -11.95 4.25 2.53
CA ASN A 41 -11.49 5.55 2.98
C ASN A 41 -10.27 5.98 2.16
N LEU A 42 -10.45 7.00 1.33
CA LEU A 42 -9.41 7.60 0.48
C LEU A 42 -8.71 8.78 1.14
N LEU A 43 -9.15 9.23 2.32
CA LEU A 43 -8.55 10.37 3.01
C LEU A 43 -7.04 10.16 3.26
N PRO A 44 -6.56 8.98 3.71
CA PRO A 44 -5.13 8.77 3.91
C PRO A 44 -4.29 8.93 2.62
N PHE A 45 -4.83 8.55 1.46
CA PHE A 45 -4.18 8.79 0.17
C PHE A 45 -4.06 10.27 -0.15
N ILE A 46 -5.14 11.02 0.06
CA ILE A 46 -5.14 12.46 -0.19
C ILE A 46 -4.15 13.14 0.76
N LEU A 47 -4.12 12.75 2.04
CA LEU A 47 -3.18 13.31 3.01
C LEU A 47 -1.73 12.99 2.63
N LEU A 48 -1.42 11.75 2.22
CA LEU A 48 -0.09 11.41 1.72
C LEU A 48 0.30 12.33 0.56
N GLN A 49 -0.58 12.52 -0.43
CA GLN A 49 -0.30 13.39 -1.57
C GLN A 49 -0.10 14.84 -1.13
N LEU A 50 -1.04 15.42 -0.38
CA LEU A 50 -1.01 16.84 -0.01
C LEU A 50 0.14 17.19 0.94
N GLU A 51 0.39 16.36 1.95
CA GLU A 51 1.41 16.62 2.97
C GLU A 51 2.83 16.37 2.45
N SER A 52 3.01 15.41 1.52
CA SER A 52 4.30 15.20 0.85
C SER A 52 4.48 16.07 -0.39
N PHE A 53 3.42 16.73 -0.88
CA PHE A 53 3.43 17.41 -2.18
C PHE A 53 4.54 18.43 -2.28
N LYS A 54 4.54 19.39 -1.35
CA LYS A 54 5.42 20.55 -1.40
C LYS A 54 6.89 20.16 -1.30
N ASP A 55 7.20 19.23 -0.41
CA ASP A 55 8.58 18.98 0.02
C ASP A 55 9.23 17.81 -0.74
N MET A 56 8.43 16.84 -1.22
CA MET A 56 8.95 15.58 -1.78
C MET A 56 8.44 15.28 -3.20
N MET A 57 7.15 15.49 -3.46
CA MET A 57 6.54 15.02 -4.71
C MET A 57 6.54 16.07 -5.83
N LEU A 58 6.53 17.37 -5.52
CA LEU A 58 6.47 18.44 -6.54
C LEU A 58 7.71 18.47 -7.44
N LYS A 59 8.92 18.40 -6.84
CA LYS A 59 10.19 18.45 -7.60
C LYS A 59 10.29 17.34 -8.68
N PRO A 60 9.96 16.06 -8.40
CA PRO A 60 9.94 15.01 -9.41
C PRO A 60 9.08 15.36 -10.64
N TYR A 61 7.91 15.96 -10.44
CA TYR A 61 7.05 16.38 -11.55
C TYR A 61 7.67 17.54 -12.36
N LEU A 62 8.32 18.48 -11.68
CA LEU A 62 8.94 19.64 -12.33
C LEU A 62 10.20 19.28 -13.12
N CYS A 63 10.98 18.29 -12.68
CA CYS A 63 12.21 17.86 -13.35
C CYS A 63 12.01 16.75 -14.38
N MET A 64 10.76 16.28 -14.60
CA MET A 64 10.47 15.18 -15.51
C MET A 64 10.97 15.42 -16.94
N GLY A 65 10.88 16.66 -17.43
CA GLY A 65 11.39 17.03 -18.75
C GLY A 65 12.92 16.93 -18.88
N ASP A 66 13.66 17.14 -17.79
CA ASP A 66 15.11 16.97 -17.77
C ASP A 66 15.51 15.51 -17.56
N TRP A 67 14.73 14.77 -16.78
CA TRP A 67 14.86 13.32 -16.63
C TRP A 67 14.76 12.60 -18.00
N PHE A 68 13.79 12.96 -18.84
CA PHE A 68 13.65 12.40 -20.20
C PHE A 68 14.83 12.66 -21.14
N LYS A 69 15.68 13.66 -20.85
CA LYS A 69 16.85 13.99 -21.69
C LYS A 69 18.11 13.25 -21.26
N GLN A 70 18.09 12.54 -20.14
CA GLN A 70 19.25 11.78 -19.69
C GLN A 70 19.42 10.52 -20.53
N GLU A 71 20.66 10.21 -20.91
CA GLU A 71 20.99 9.04 -21.72
C GLU A 71 20.79 7.70 -20.97
N ASP A 72 20.72 7.75 -19.64
CA ASP A 72 20.61 6.60 -18.71
C ASP A 72 19.38 6.73 -17.78
N ASN A 73 18.26 7.25 -18.26
CA ASN A 73 17.07 7.50 -17.44
C ASN A 73 16.48 6.23 -16.78
N ASP A 74 16.80 5.04 -17.30
CA ASP A 74 16.39 3.74 -16.73
C ASP A 74 17.05 3.43 -15.38
N LYS A 75 18.15 4.12 -15.02
CA LYS A 75 18.90 3.87 -13.78
C LYS A 75 18.39 4.63 -12.57
N GLN A 76 17.58 5.66 -12.77
CA GLN A 76 17.13 6.53 -11.69
C GLN A 76 15.75 7.10 -12.00
N THR A 77 14.82 7.01 -11.06
CA THR A 77 13.49 7.62 -11.19
C THR A 77 13.54 9.16 -11.09
N PRO A 78 12.53 9.90 -11.60
CA PRO A 78 12.43 11.34 -11.34
C PRO A 78 12.43 11.70 -9.84
N PHE A 79 11.92 10.80 -9.01
CA PHE A 79 11.94 10.97 -7.56
C PHE A 79 13.36 10.96 -7.01
N GLU A 80 14.13 9.94 -7.39
CA GLU A 80 15.52 9.80 -6.95
C GLU A 80 16.41 10.92 -7.51
N MET A 81 16.19 11.31 -8.77
CA MET A 81 16.92 12.43 -9.39
C MET A 81 16.75 13.73 -8.61
N SER A 82 15.54 13.99 -8.09
CA SER A 82 15.22 15.25 -7.40
C SER A 82 15.45 15.22 -5.88
N ASN A 83 15.40 14.04 -5.26
CA ASN A 83 15.52 13.87 -3.81
C ASN A 83 16.83 13.19 -3.37
N ASN A 84 17.68 12.76 -4.31
CA ASN A 84 18.95 12.06 -4.08
C ASN A 84 18.85 10.75 -3.29
N CYS A 85 17.67 10.17 -3.18
CA CYS A 85 17.42 8.86 -2.57
C CYS A 85 16.11 8.27 -3.09
N SER A 86 15.93 6.96 -2.94
CA SER A 86 14.68 6.28 -3.29
C SER A 86 13.56 6.67 -2.32
N MET A 87 12.31 6.43 -2.74
CA MET A 87 11.14 6.68 -1.88
C MET A 87 11.20 5.85 -0.59
N TRP A 88 11.73 4.63 -0.67
CA TRP A 88 11.92 3.74 0.49
C TRP A 88 12.99 4.26 1.44
N ALA A 89 14.11 4.76 0.91
CA ALA A 89 15.15 5.38 1.72
C ALA A 89 14.63 6.67 2.40
N MET A 90 13.84 7.48 1.68
CA MET A 90 13.18 8.66 2.24
C MET A 90 12.23 8.29 3.40
N ALA A 91 11.40 7.24 3.24
CA ALA A 91 10.54 6.74 4.31
C ALA A 91 11.34 6.32 5.54
N SER A 92 12.45 5.60 5.37
CA SER A 92 13.29 5.20 6.50
C SER A 92 13.90 6.39 7.28
N GLN A 93 14.09 7.54 6.63
CA GLN A 93 14.70 8.74 7.22
C GLN A 93 13.68 9.76 7.74
N ASN A 94 12.42 9.67 7.28
CA ASN A 94 11.37 10.62 7.61
C ASN A 94 10.14 9.88 8.16
N SER A 95 10.02 9.83 9.49
CA SER A 95 8.93 9.14 10.17
C SER A 95 7.55 9.68 9.79
N LYS A 96 7.38 11.01 9.63
CA LYS A 96 6.12 11.60 9.20
C LYS A 96 5.70 11.07 7.82
N PHE A 97 6.64 11.00 6.88
CA PHE A 97 6.35 10.46 5.54
C PHE A 97 6.08 8.96 5.59
N ASN A 98 6.85 8.20 6.38
CA ASN A 98 6.61 6.78 6.60
C ASN A 98 5.20 6.51 7.15
N ASP A 99 4.77 7.27 8.16
CA ASP A 99 3.44 7.15 8.77
C ASP A 99 2.33 7.48 7.76
N LEU A 100 2.49 8.57 6.99
CA LEU A 100 1.54 8.93 5.93
C LEU A 100 1.45 7.83 4.86
N PHE A 101 2.58 7.29 4.45
CA PHE A 101 2.66 6.23 3.46
C PHE A 101 1.98 4.95 3.96
N ASN A 102 2.33 4.51 5.17
CA ASN A 102 1.75 3.32 5.79
C ASN A 102 0.23 3.48 5.99
N ASN A 103 -0.25 4.64 6.44
CA ASN A 103 -1.68 4.90 6.58
C ASN A 103 -2.43 4.85 5.24
N ALA A 104 -1.84 5.37 4.16
CA ALA A 104 -2.38 5.24 2.81
C ALA A 104 -2.46 3.76 2.40
N MET A 105 -1.38 2.99 2.61
CA MET A 105 -1.36 1.56 2.27
C MET A 105 -2.37 0.76 3.08
N ILE A 106 -2.52 1.01 4.39
CA ILE A 106 -3.53 0.39 5.25
C ILE A 106 -4.94 0.65 4.73
N SER A 107 -5.24 1.89 4.35
CA SER A 107 -6.59 2.27 3.88
C SER A 107 -7.05 1.47 2.67
N SER A 108 -6.12 1.12 1.78
CA SER A 108 -6.39 0.30 0.59
C SER A 108 -6.69 -1.17 0.89
N CYS A 109 -6.21 -1.69 2.02
CA CYS A 109 -6.40 -3.10 2.38
C CYS A 109 -7.87 -3.43 2.62
N SER A 110 -8.72 -2.44 2.91
CA SER A 110 -10.18 -2.61 3.01
C SER A 110 -10.79 -3.20 1.73
N ILE A 111 -10.35 -2.74 0.55
CA ILE A 111 -10.80 -3.25 -0.75
C ILE A 111 -10.46 -4.74 -0.89
N PHE A 112 -9.23 -5.10 -0.52
CA PHE A 112 -8.76 -6.48 -0.62
C PHE A 112 -9.43 -7.39 0.42
N THR A 113 -9.67 -6.88 1.63
CA THR A 113 -10.38 -7.61 2.67
C THR A 113 -11.81 -7.96 2.23
N ASP A 114 -12.51 -7.02 1.58
CA ASP A 114 -13.83 -7.29 1.00
C ASP A 114 -13.78 -8.38 -0.08
N ILE A 115 -12.74 -8.38 -0.93
CA ILE A 115 -12.54 -9.42 -1.95
C ILE A 115 -12.27 -10.78 -1.30
N ILE A 116 -11.39 -10.81 -0.29
CA ILE A 116 -11.06 -12.00 0.50
C ILE A 116 -12.31 -12.62 1.12
N ILE A 117 -13.18 -11.80 1.73
CA ILE A 117 -14.44 -12.24 2.31
C ILE A 117 -15.42 -12.73 1.23
N LYS A 118 -15.58 -11.97 0.14
CA LYS A 118 -16.54 -12.29 -0.93
C LYS A 118 -16.13 -13.48 -1.80
N SER A 119 -14.84 -13.77 -1.91
CA SER A 119 -14.31 -14.88 -2.72
C SER A 119 -14.65 -16.27 -2.15
N GLY A 120 -15.18 -16.35 -0.92
CA GLY A 120 -15.68 -17.61 -0.34
C GLY A 120 -14.61 -18.65 -0.05
N GLY A 121 -13.34 -18.24 0.11
CA GLY A 121 -12.25 -19.11 0.58
C GLY A 121 -11.57 -19.98 -0.46
N ASN A 122 -12.10 -20.08 -1.67
CA ASN A 122 -11.51 -20.93 -2.71
C ASN A 122 -10.07 -20.54 -3.06
N ILE A 123 -9.71 -19.26 -2.93
CA ILE A 123 -8.36 -18.77 -3.27
C ILE A 123 -7.27 -19.20 -2.29
N PHE A 124 -7.64 -19.62 -1.07
CA PHE A 124 -6.70 -20.09 -0.03
C PHE A 124 -6.82 -21.58 0.27
N MET A 125 -7.69 -22.30 -0.45
CA MET A 125 -7.85 -23.73 -0.26
C MET A 125 -6.55 -24.47 -0.62
N GLY A 126 -6.03 -25.27 0.31
CA GLY A 126 -4.79 -26.03 0.12
C GLY A 126 -3.51 -25.24 0.37
N ILE A 127 -3.61 -23.98 0.81
CA ILE A 127 -2.47 -23.16 1.24
C ILE A 127 -2.37 -23.26 2.76
N GLU A 128 -1.25 -23.76 3.30
CA GLU A 128 -1.01 -23.83 4.76
C GLU A 128 -0.15 -22.66 5.25
N SER A 129 0.63 -22.05 4.36
CA SER A 129 1.54 -20.95 4.66
C SER A 129 1.55 -19.92 3.53
N LEU A 130 1.53 -18.65 3.91
CA LEU A 130 1.56 -17.52 2.97
C LEU A 130 2.56 -16.47 3.42
N VAL A 131 3.37 -15.96 2.51
CA VAL A 131 4.22 -14.79 2.75
C VAL A 131 3.70 -13.57 1.98
N ASP A 132 3.39 -12.49 2.71
CA ASP A 132 3.02 -11.18 2.20
C ASP A 132 4.30 -10.33 2.05
N VAL A 133 4.81 -10.25 0.83
CA VAL A 133 6.07 -9.56 0.50
C VAL A 133 5.79 -8.09 0.28
N GLY A 134 6.49 -7.22 1.01
CA GLY A 134 6.13 -5.81 1.12
C GLY A 134 4.78 -5.60 1.81
N GLY A 135 4.44 -6.48 2.77
CA GLY A 135 3.13 -6.50 3.44
C GLY A 135 2.90 -5.35 4.44
N GLY A 136 3.87 -4.46 4.61
CA GLY A 136 3.80 -3.28 5.46
C GLY A 136 3.54 -3.63 6.92
N THR A 137 2.48 -3.04 7.48
CA THR A 137 2.04 -3.27 8.87
C THR A 137 1.32 -4.61 9.07
N GLY A 138 1.26 -5.45 8.03
CA GLY A 138 0.62 -6.76 8.06
C GLY A 138 -0.91 -6.71 8.07
N THR A 139 -1.51 -5.57 7.73
CA THR A 139 -2.98 -5.40 7.78
C THR A 139 -3.70 -6.45 6.93
N LEU A 140 -3.20 -6.73 5.72
CA LEU A 140 -3.81 -7.70 4.82
C LEU A 140 -3.55 -9.14 5.29
N ALA A 141 -2.30 -9.46 5.64
CA ALA A 141 -1.94 -10.75 6.24
C ALA A 141 -2.81 -11.09 7.47
N LYS A 142 -3.03 -10.13 8.37
CA LYS A 142 -3.92 -10.29 9.54
C LYS A 142 -5.36 -10.58 9.12
N ALA A 143 -5.88 -9.85 8.14
CA ALA A 143 -7.22 -10.10 7.60
C ALA A 143 -7.35 -11.51 6.99
N ILE A 144 -6.31 -11.99 6.28
CA ILE A 144 -6.27 -13.36 5.74
C ILE A 144 -6.27 -14.37 6.88
N ALA A 145 -5.34 -14.27 7.83
CA ALA A 145 -5.22 -15.21 8.94
C ALA A 145 -6.48 -15.26 9.82
N MET A 146 -7.17 -14.13 10.03
CA MET A 146 -8.42 -14.09 10.78
C MET A 146 -9.60 -14.77 10.06
N ASN A 147 -9.67 -14.66 8.72
CA ASN A 147 -10.73 -15.29 7.92
C ASN A 147 -10.40 -16.74 7.55
N TYR A 148 -9.12 -17.10 7.51
CA TYR A 148 -8.61 -18.42 7.17
C TYR A 148 -7.56 -18.88 8.19
N PRO A 149 -7.96 -19.28 9.41
CA PRO A 149 -7.03 -19.58 10.51
C PRO A 149 -6.08 -20.75 10.25
N HIS A 150 -6.32 -21.54 9.20
CA HIS A 150 -5.41 -22.61 8.77
C HIS A 150 -4.18 -22.08 8.01
N VAL A 151 -4.27 -20.87 7.44
CA VAL A 151 -3.18 -20.23 6.69
C VAL A 151 -2.28 -19.48 7.65
N LYS A 152 -1.04 -19.94 7.82
CA LYS A 152 -0.02 -19.26 8.61
C LYS A 152 0.57 -18.11 7.79
N CYS A 153 0.31 -16.87 8.19
CA CYS A 153 0.79 -15.70 7.47
C CYS A 153 2.13 -15.18 8.02
N THR A 154 3.05 -14.88 7.10
CA THR A 154 4.30 -14.16 7.37
C THR A 154 4.31 -12.87 6.57
N VAL A 155 4.74 -11.77 7.16
CA VAL A 155 4.95 -10.49 6.49
C VAL A 155 6.46 -10.30 6.34
N LEU A 156 6.93 -10.12 5.11
CA LEU A 156 8.29 -9.69 4.82
C LEU A 156 8.28 -8.21 4.45
N ASP A 157 8.99 -7.38 5.19
CA ASP A 157 9.19 -5.97 4.82
C ASP A 157 10.53 -5.44 5.34
N LEU A 158 10.87 -4.22 4.94
CA LEU A 158 12.10 -3.55 5.32
C LEU A 158 12.19 -3.36 6.85
N PRO A 159 13.41 -3.34 7.43
CA PRO A 159 13.60 -3.29 8.88
C PRO A 159 12.86 -2.15 9.57
N HIS A 160 12.84 -0.96 8.97
CA HIS A 160 12.19 0.22 9.54
C HIS A 160 10.65 0.15 9.50
N VAL A 161 10.08 -0.70 8.65
CA VAL A 161 8.63 -0.86 8.49
C VAL A 161 8.09 -1.86 9.52
N VAL A 162 8.77 -2.99 9.70
CA VAL A 162 8.37 -4.02 10.67
C VAL A 162 8.89 -3.74 12.09
N GLN A 163 9.67 -2.68 12.29
CA GLN A 163 10.18 -2.30 13.61
C GLN A 163 9.02 -2.03 14.57
N GLY A 164 9.03 -2.70 15.73
CA GLY A 164 8.01 -2.54 16.77
C GLY A 164 6.77 -3.41 16.58
N PHE A 165 6.68 -4.19 15.51
CA PHE A 165 5.70 -5.27 15.41
C PHE A 165 6.27 -6.53 16.04
N GLU A 166 5.57 -7.05 17.04
CA GLU A 166 5.89 -8.34 17.65
C GLU A 166 5.21 -9.48 16.89
N ASN A 167 5.88 -10.62 16.83
CA ASN A 167 5.26 -11.84 16.33
C ASN A 167 4.16 -12.25 17.30
N ASP A 168 2.97 -12.50 16.76
CA ASP A 168 1.87 -13.08 17.52
C ASP A 168 1.44 -14.42 16.89
N ASP A 169 0.41 -15.03 17.48
CA ASP A 169 -0.13 -16.30 16.99
C ASP A 169 -0.85 -16.17 15.63
N ILE A 170 -1.09 -14.94 15.16
CA ILE A 170 -1.86 -14.63 13.95
C ILE A 170 -0.92 -14.37 12.76
N VAL A 171 0.12 -13.55 12.95
CA VAL A 171 1.06 -13.15 11.90
C VAL A 171 2.49 -13.07 12.44
N LYS A 172 3.44 -13.59 11.66
CA LYS A 172 4.88 -13.41 11.89
C LYS A 172 5.43 -12.29 11.02
N PHE A 173 6.31 -11.47 11.57
CA PHE A 173 7.04 -10.43 10.86
C PHE A 173 8.50 -10.85 10.65
N VAL A 174 8.96 -10.72 9.41
CA VAL A 174 10.34 -10.95 8.99
C VAL A 174 10.88 -9.64 8.44
N SER A 175 11.93 -9.14 9.11
CA SER A 175 12.72 -8.00 8.64
C SER A 175 13.68 -8.45 7.55
N GLY A 176 13.61 -7.84 6.37
CA GLY A 176 14.48 -8.22 5.27
C GLY A 176 14.31 -7.38 4.01
N ASP A 177 15.00 -7.83 2.96
CA ASP A 177 14.95 -7.25 1.62
C ASP A 177 14.55 -8.34 0.63
N MET A 178 13.42 -8.13 -0.05
CA MET A 178 12.85 -9.07 -1.02
C MET A 178 13.74 -9.29 -2.25
N PHE A 179 14.73 -8.43 -2.50
CA PHE A 179 15.74 -8.63 -3.54
C PHE A 179 16.86 -9.58 -3.14
N ASN A 180 16.91 -9.99 -1.87
CA ASN A 180 17.91 -10.90 -1.34
C ASN A 180 17.29 -12.22 -0.89
N PHE A 181 16.14 -12.19 -0.21
CA PHE A 181 15.52 -13.40 0.34
C PHE A 181 14.01 -13.22 0.53
N ILE A 182 13.25 -14.26 0.20
CA ILE A 182 11.82 -14.39 0.51
C ILE A 182 11.63 -15.68 1.32
N PRO A 183 11.02 -15.64 2.52
CA PRO A 183 10.75 -16.83 3.33
C PRO A 183 9.97 -17.91 2.56
N PRO A 184 10.31 -19.19 2.72
CA PRO A 184 9.52 -20.31 2.18
C PRO A 184 8.05 -20.24 2.63
N ALA A 185 7.14 -20.39 1.67
CA ALA A 185 5.69 -20.46 1.90
C ALA A 185 4.99 -21.13 0.70
N ASP A 186 3.82 -21.73 0.91
CA ASP A 186 3.05 -22.37 -0.16
C ASP A 186 2.57 -21.35 -1.19
N ALA A 187 2.39 -20.10 -0.75
CA ALA A 187 2.04 -18.98 -1.61
C ALA A 187 2.75 -17.69 -1.23
N VAL A 188 2.99 -16.86 -2.24
CA VAL A 188 3.53 -15.50 -2.10
C VAL A 188 2.47 -14.50 -2.54
N LEU A 189 2.22 -13.50 -1.70
CA LEU A 189 1.35 -12.37 -1.99
C LEU A 189 2.20 -11.12 -2.29
N LEU A 190 1.90 -10.47 -3.41
CA LEU A 190 2.56 -9.24 -3.88
C LEU A 190 1.52 -8.14 -4.09
N LYS A 191 0.95 -7.61 -2.99
CA LYS A 191 0.02 -6.47 -3.10
C LYS A 191 0.80 -5.20 -3.37
N TRP A 192 0.56 -4.58 -4.53
CA TRP A 192 1.12 -3.27 -4.85
C TRP A 192 2.67 -3.23 -4.84
N ILE A 193 3.31 -4.34 -5.21
CA ILE A 193 4.78 -4.42 -5.27
C ILE A 193 5.30 -4.22 -6.68
N LEU A 194 4.89 -5.07 -7.62
CA LEU A 194 5.51 -5.13 -8.96
C LEU A 194 5.39 -3.82 -9.75
N HIS A 195 4.34 -3.02 -9.52
CA HIS A 195 4.16 -1.74 -10.21
C HIS A 195 5.15 -0.64 -9.77
N CYS A 196 5.95 -0.87 -8.73
CA CYS A 196 6.96 0.07 -8.23
C CYS A 196 8.34 -0.11 -8.88
N TRP A 197 8.54 -1.17 -9.67
CA TRP A 197 9.84 -1.61 -10.13
C TRP A 197 9.87 -1.76 -11.65
N ASN A 198 11.06 -1.70 -12.24
CA ASN A 198 11.22 -2.01 -13.66
C ASN A 198 11.09 -3.53 -13.92
N ASP A 199 11.10 -3.92 -15.20
CA ASP A 199 10.89 -5.31 -15.60
C ASP A 199 12.01 -6.24 -15.08
N GLU A 200 13.27 -5.80 -15.11
CA GLU A 200 14.41 -6.57 -14.63
C GLU A 200 14.31 -6.86 -13.12
N GLU A 201 13.93 -5.84 -12.35
CA GLU A 201 13.70 -5.94 -10.91
C GLU A 201 12.47 -6.82 -10.60
N CYS A 202 11.38 -6.66 -11.35
CA CYS A 202 10.20 -7.53 -11.26
C CYS A 202 10.57 -8.99 -11.50
N ILE A 203 11.35 -9.28 -12.54
CA ILE A 203 11.84 -10.64 -12.84
C ILE A 203 12.68 -11.17 -11.67
N LYS A 204 13.54 -10.34 -11.07
CA LYS A 204 14.34 -10.74 -9.91
C LYS A 204 13.46 -11.09 -8.71
N ILE A 205 12.46 -10.25 -8.39
CA ILE A 205 11.49 -10.50 -7.31
C ILE A 205 10.75 -11.82 -7.59
N LEU A 206 10.22 -12.01 -8.81
CA LEU A 206 9.45 -13.20 -9.17
C LEU A 206 10.29 -14.49 -9.14
N LYS A 207 11.59 -14.43 -9.46
CA LYS A 207 12.50 -15.57 -9.31
C LYS A 207 12.64 -15.98 -7.84
N LEU A 208 12.82 -15.02 -6.93
CA LEU A 208 12.89 -15.30 -5.50
C LEU A 208 11.54 -15.80 -4.94
N CYS A 209 10.41 -15.30 -5.47
CA CYS A 209 9.09 -15.83 -5.13
C CYS A 209 8.97 -17.31 -5.54
N LYS A 210 9.43 -17.65 -6.75
CA LYS A 210 9.44 -19.04 -7.25
C LYS A 210 10.31 -19.93 -6.37
N GLU A 211 11.50 -19.49 -6.00
CA GLU A 211 12.41 -20.23 -5.11
C GLU A 211 11.78 -20.47 -3.74
N ALA A 212 11.12 -19.45 -3.16
CA ALA A 212 10.42 -19.56 -1.89
C ALA A 212 9.33 -20.65 -1.93
N ILE A 213 8.54 -20.72 -3.02
CA ILE A 213 7.49 -21.74 -3.18
C ILE A 213 8.09 -23.14 -3.41
N SER A 214 9.05 -23.28 -4.32
CA SER A 214 9.65 -24.60 -4.63
C SER A 214 10.49 -25.20 -3.49
N SER A 215 10.98 -24.37 -2.55
CA SER A 215 11.76 -24.86 -1.42
C SER A 215 10.97 -25.75 -0.46
N ILE A 216 9.62 -25.67 -0.46
CA ILE A 216 8.75 -26.55 0.33
C ILE A 216 8.60 -27.93 -0.31
N GLU A 217 8.49 -27.98 -1.65
CA GLU A 217 8.36 -29.25 -2.39
C GLU A 217 9.58 -30.16 -2.15
N ALA A 218 10.76 -29.58 -1.93
CA ALA A 218 12.00 -30.30 -1.65
C ALA A 218 12.10 -30.83 -0.20
N VAL A 219 11.31 -30.30 0.74
CA VAL A 219 11.29 -30.76 2.14
C VAL A 219 10.22 -31.85 2.37
N GLY A 220 9.25 -31.95 1.45
CA GLY A 220 8.19 -32.96 1.47
C GLY A 220 8.47 -34.26 0.71
N GLN A 221 9.69 -34.46 0.20
CA GLN A 221 10.19 -35.72 -0.40
C GLN A 221 11.23 -36.39 0.52
#